data_AF-A0A1Y3EW40-F1
#
_entry.id   AF-A0A1Y3EW40-F1
#
_cell.length_a   1.000
_cell.length_b   1.000
_cell.length_c   1.000
_cell.angle_alpha   90.00
_cell.angle_beta   90.00
_cell.angle_gamma   90.00
#
_symmetry.space_group_name_H-M   'P 1'
#
loop_
_entity.id
_entity.type
_entity.pdbx_description
1 polymer ?
#
loop_
_entity_poly.entity_id
_entity_poly.type
_entity_poly.pdbx_seq_one_letter_code
_entity_poly.pdbx_strand_id
1 'polypeptide(L)' 'MLLVHCLPLQTLVVILQREWSTYGRNLLPGEGAAMAAYIAEGKRIPRRGEIGLTSEEIQKFEEVGFVMSGT' A
#
# COMPACT_ATOMS: atom_id res chain seq x y z
N MET A 1 -10.49 40.35 -13.65
CA MET A 1 -11.79 39.80 -14.10
C MET A 1 -11.64 39.37 -15.54
N LEU A 2 -11.50 38.07 -15.81
CA LEU A 2 -12.05 37.39 -16.98
C LEU A 2 -11.60 35.90 -16.94
N LEU A 3 -12.59 35.05 -16.71
CA LEU A 3 -12.71 33.68 -17.24
C LEU A 3 -11.83 32.57 -16.65
N VAL A 4 -11.95 32.36 -15.33
CA VAL A 4 -11.85 31.00 -14.75
C VAL A 4 -13.17 30.28 -15.03
N HIS A 5 -13.43 29.94 -16.30
CA HIS A 5 -14.57 29.11 -16.64
C HIS A 5 -14.31 27.68 -16.18
N CYS A 6 -15.00 27.30 -15.11
CA CYS A 6 -15.85 26.11 -15.09
C CYS A 6 -15.30 24.90 -15.85
N LEU A 7 -14.16 24.36 -15.42
CA LEU A 7 -13.84 22.97 -15.74
C LEU A 7 -14.84 22.11 -14.96
N PRO A 8 -15.61 21.22 -15.60
CA PRO A 8 -16.64 20.44 -14.92
C PRO A 8 -15.97 19.54 -13.87
N LEU A 9 -16.58 19.42 -12.70
CA LEU A 9 -16.12 18.57 -11.58
C LEU A 9 -15.81 17.12 -12.03
N GLN A 10 -16.41 16.68 -13.14
CA GLN A 10 -16.20 15.38 -13.77
C GLN A 10 -14.80 15.19 -14.35
N THR A 11 -14.11 16.25 -14.80
CA THR A 11 -12.74 16.14 -15.31
C THR A 11 -11.73 15.87 -14.19
N LEU A 12 -12.00 16.33 -12.96
CA LEU A 12 -11.17 16.01 -11.79
C LEU A 12 -11.27 14.52 -11.41
N VAL A 13 -12.45 13.92 -11.56
CA VAL A 13 -12.67 12.49 -11.27
C VAL A 13 -11.94 11.58 -12.26
N VAL A 14 -11.88 11.95 -13.54
CA VAL A 14 -11.18 11.18 -14.59
C VAL A 14 -9.66 11.23 -14.44
N ILE A 15 -9.10 12.31 -13.89
CA ILE A 15 -7.65 12.42 -13.63
C ILE A 15 -7.26 11.55 -12.42
N LEU A 16 -8.07 11.53 -11.36
CA LEU A 16 -7.83 10.70 -10.16
C LEU A 16 -7.99 9.19 -10.41
N GLN A 17 -8.85 8.77 -11.33
CA GLN A 17 -9.04 7.35 -11.66
C GLN A 17 -7.90 6.76 -12.52
N ARG A 18 -7.01 7.59 -13.06
CA ARG A 18 -5.94 7.14 -13.98
C ARG A 18 -4.62 6.76 -13.31
N GLU A 19 -4.44 7.02 -12.02
CA GLU A 19 -3.21 6.66 -11.30
C GLU A 19 -3.15 5.20 -10.83
N TRP A 20 -4.07 4.33 -11.26
CA TRP A 20 -4.03 2.91 -10.90
C TRP A 20 -2.99 2.09 -11.69
N SER A 21 -2.26 2.72 -12.62
CA SER A 21 -1.39 2.02 -13.56
C SER A 21 0.06 2.43 -13.40
N THR A 22 0.73 1.80 -12.42
CA THR A 22 1.95 1.00 -12.59
C THR A 22 2.64 0.89 -11.23
N TYR A 23 2.22 -0.08 -10.43
CA TYR A 23 2.87 -0.40 -9.16
C TYR A 23 4.30 -0.99 -9.32
N GLY A 24 4.80 -1.10 -10.56
CA GLY A 24 6.16 -1.47 -10.89
C GLY A 24 6.23 -2.06 -12.30
N ARG A 25 7.31 -1.76 -13.05
CA ARG A 25 7.54 -2.34 -14.38
C ARG A 25 7.85 -3.85 -14.36
N ASN A 26 8.20 -4.39 -13.20
CA ASN A 26 8.57 -5.79 -13.01
C ASN A 26 7.43 -6.66 -12.46
N LEU A 27 6.27 -6.08 -12.19
CA LEU A 27 5.13 -6.80 -11.64
C LEU A 27 4.25 -7.32 -12.77
N LEU A 28 3.69 -8.52 -12.59
CA LEU A 28 2.66 -9.03 -13.47
C LEU A 28 1.40 -8.15 -13.38
N PRO A 29 0.55 -8.10 -14.42
CA PRO A 29 -0.69 -7.36 -14.39
C PRO A 29 -1.54 -7.72 -13.16
N GLY A 30 -1.87 -6.71 -12.34
CA GLY A 30 -2.71 -6.88 -11.15
C GLY A 30 -1.96 -7.18 -9.84
N GLU A 31 -0.68 -7.59 -9.87
CA GLU A 31 0.06 -7.92 -8.65
C GLU A 31 0.21 -6.73 -7.70
N GLY A 32 0.58 -5.57 -8.23
CA GLY A 32 0.73 -4.41 -7.37
C GLY A 32 -0.59 -3.84 -6.88
N ALA A 33 -1.69 -4.05 -7.61
CA ALA A 33 -3.03 -3.74 -7.10
C ALA A 33 -3.40 -4.66 -5.93
N ALA A 34 -3.04 -5.94 -6.00
CA ALA A 34 -3.22 -6.88 -4.90
C ALA A 34 -2.32 -6.53 -3.69
N MET A 35 -1.07 -6.15 -3.91
CA MET A 35 -0.18 -5.69 -2.84
C MET A 35 -0.69 -4.39 -2.18
N ALA A 36 -1.18 -3.44 -2.98
CA ALA A 36 -1.76 -2.21 -2.46
C ALA A 36 -3.01 -2.47 -1.64
N ALA A 37 -3.90 -3.36 -2.10
CA ALA A 37 -5.08 -3.78 -1.34
C ALA A 37 -4.69 -4.46 -0.02
N TYR A 38 -3.67 -5.32 -0.04
CA TYR A 38 -3.16 -5.98 1.16
C TYR A 38 -2.67 -4.98 2.21
N ILE A 39 -1.94 -3.95 1.80
CA ILE A 39 -1.48 -2.87 2.69
C ILE A 39 -2.65 -1.98 3.14
N ALA A 40 -3.61 -1.69 2.25
CA ALA A 40 -4.79 -0.88 2.57
C ALA A 40 -5.72 -1.55 3.61
N GLU A 41 -5.72 -2.89 3.67
CA GLU A 41 -6.38 -3.68 4.71
C GLU A 41 -5.63 -3.65 6.06
N GLY A 42 -4.52 -2.91 6.16
CA GLY A 42 -3.70 -2.82 7.37
C GLY A 42 -2.91 -4.08 7.67
N LYS A 43 -2.81 -5.01 6.71
CA LYS A 43 -2.09 -6.27 6.92
C LYS A 43 -0.59 -6.04 6.85
N ARG A 44 0.12 -6.60 7.82
CA ARG A 44 1.58 -6.57 7.89
C ARG A 44 2.17 -7.55 6.87
N ILE A 45 3.18 -7.10 6.11
CA ILE A 45 4.04 -7.97 5.30
C ILE A 45 5.12 -8.58 6.23
N PRO A 46 5.16 -9.91 6.45
CA PRO A 46 6.11 -10.52 7.38
C PRO A 46 7.57 -10.35 6.95
N ARG A 47 8.45 -9.96 7.87
CA ARG A 47 9.91 -9.96 7.67
C ARG A 47 10.46 -11.39 7.71
N ARG A 48 11.73 -11.61 7.29
CA ARG A 48 12.38 -12.94 7.28
C ARG A 48 12.28 -13.67 8.63
N GLY A 49 12.41 -12.93 9.74
CA GLY A 49 12.27 -13.48 11.11
C GLY A 49 10.84 -13.67 11.61
N GLU A 50 9.82 -13.36 10.80
CA GLU A 50 8.41 -13.34 11.20
C GLU A 50 7.58 -14.41 10.50
N ILE A 51 8.20 -15.21 9.62
CA ILE A 51 7.52 -16.30 8.92
C ILE A 51 7.03 -17.33 9.94
N GLY A 52 5.72 -17.56 9.96
CA GLY A 52 5.08 -18.50 10.88
C GLY A 52 4.69 -17.90 12.24
N LEU A 53 4.87 -16.60 12.44
CA LEU A 53 4.39 -15.88 13.62
C LEU A 53 3.14 -15.06 13.28
N THR A 54 2.20 -15.03 14.21
CA THR A 54 1.03 -14.14 14.18
C THR A 54 1.45 -12.70 14.51
N SER A 55 0.60 -11.73 14.17
CA SER A 55 0.87 -10.32 14.45
C SER A 55 0.94 -10.03 15.96
N GLU A 56 0.19 -10.78 16.76
CA GLU A 56 0.19 -10.70 18.21
C GLU A 56 1.49 -11.25 18.82
N GLU A 57 2.05 -12.32 18.25
CA GLU A 57 3.33 -12.88 18.69
C GLU A 57 4.49 -11.94 18.37
N ILE A 58 4.49 -11.34 17.18
CA ILE A 58 5.52 -10.35 16.78
C ILE A 58 5.53 -9.16 17.74
N GLN A 59 4.36 -8.60 18.07
CA GLN A 59 4.26 -7.49 19.02
C GLN A 59 4.84 -7.83 20.39
N LYS A 60 4.53 -9.02 20.93
CA LYS A 60 5.09 -9.48 22.22
C LYS A 60 6.61 -9.54 22.19
N PHE A 61 7.20 -10.04 21.11
CA PHE A 61 8.66 -10.08 20.96
C PHE A 61 9.28 -8.69 20.83
N GLU A 62 8.63 -7.76 20.13
CA GLU A 62 9.10 -6.37 20.03
C GLU A 62 9.01 -5.64 21.39
N GLU A 63 7.94 -5.87 22.17
CA GLU A 63 7.76 -5.30 23.51
C GLU A 63 8.86 -5.71 24.50
N VAL A 64 9.31 -6.97 24.44
CA VAL A 64 10.40 -7.47 25.29
C VAL A 64 11.80 -7.15 24.72
N GLY A 65 11.88 -6.42 23.61
CA GLY A 65 13.13 -5.89 23.05
C GLY A 65 13.86 -6.82 22.08
N PHE A 66 13.22 -7.86 21.56
CA PHE A 66 13.82 -8.66 20.48
C PHE A 66 13.82 -7.88 19.17
N VAL A 67 14.98 -7.84 18.52
CA VAL A 67 15.13 -7.29 17.16
C VAL A 67 15.00 -8.44 16.16
N MET A 68 13.89 -8.46 15.43
CA MET A 68 13.67 -9.45 14.37
C MET A 68 14.63 -9.19 13.19
N SER A 69 15.23 -10.24 12.63
CA SER A 69 16.14 -10.09 11.48
C SER A 69 15.41 -9.55 10.24
N GLY A 70 15.88 -8.42 9.71
CA GLY A 70 15.33 -7.79 8.49
C GLY A 70 15.11 -6.27 8.52
N THR A 71 15.77 -5.53 9.42
CA THR A 71 15.93 -4.06 9.29
C THR A 71 16.95 -3.72 8.21
#